data_AF-A0A6H1ZHI4-F1
#
_entry.id   AF-A0A6H1ZHI4-F1
#
_cell.length_a   1.000
_cell.length_b   1.000
_cell.length_c   1.000
_cell.angle_alpha   90.00
_cell.angle_beta   90.00
_cell.angle_gamma   90.00
#
_symmetry.space_group_name_H-M   'P 1'
#
loop_
_entity.id
_entity.type
_entity.pdbx_description
1 polymer ?
#
loop_
_entity_poly.entity_id
_entity_poly.type
_entity_poly.pdbx_seq_one_letter_code
_entity_poly.pdbx_strand_id
1 'polypeptide(L)'
;MTRQELSNIRDLTFSQWIRNNLPDSSKGLMVSDLDFILQNYKTKVLMLLEIKTRNAELKTWQKSLFKKLSRWIKNGIDKDWNYLGFHIIKFENTFFNDGKCWLDNKVVSESELKDILSAFLE
;
A
#
# COMPACT_ATOMS: atom_id res chain seq x y z
N MET A 1 2.86 -15.67 13.37
CA MET A 1 2.43 -14.33 13.80
C MET A 1 3.34 -13.32 13.14
N THR A 2 2.79 -12.24 12.58
CA THR A 2 3.59 -11.08 12.17
C THR A 2 4.23 -10.47 13.41
N ARG A 3 5.43 -9.89 13.26
CA ARG A 3 6.09 -9.18 14.36
C ARG A 3 5.19 -8.02 14.79
N GLN A 4 4.91 -7.91 16.09
CA GLN A 4 4.15 -6.77 16.61
C GLN A 4 4.95 -5.48 16.43
N GLU A 5 4.26 -4.40 16.07
CA GLU A 5 4.84 -3.07 16.03
C GLU A 5 5.16 -2.62 17.46
N LEU A 6 6.41 -2.24 17.72
CA LEU A 6 6.90 -1.98 19.08
C LEU A 6 6.85 -0.50 19.45
N SER A 7 6.94 0.38 18.46
CA SER A 7 7.22 1.80 18.68
C SER A 7 5.95 2.65 18.71
N ASN A 8 4.91 2.25 17.97
CA ASN A 8 3.76 3.09 17.60
C ASN A 8 4.16 4.47 17.03
N ILE A 9 5.41 4.64 16.58
CA ILE A 9 5.96 5.89 16.06
C ILE A 9 6.50 5.63 14.66
N ARG A 10 6.02 6.40 13.67
CA ARG A 10 6.59 6.36 12.33
C ARG A 10 7.91 7.14 12.30
N ASP A 11 9.03 6.45 12.18
CA ASP A 11 10.32 7.09 11.93
C ASP A 11 10.38 7.62 10.49
N LEU A 12 10.61 8.92 10.34
CA LEU A 12 10.72 9.60 9.05
C LEU A 12 12.17 9.94 8.67
N THR A 13 13.14 9.62 9.53
CA THR A 13 14.55 10.01 9.39
C THR A 13 15.12 9.56 8.04
N PHE A 14 14.91 8.29 7.67
CA PHE A 14 15.42 7.77 6.41
C PHE A 14 14.67 8.31 5.18
N SER A 15 13.35 8.49 5.27
CA SER A 15 12.56 9.09 4.17
C SER A 15 13.02 10.53 3.90
N GLN A 16 13.34 11.30 4.95
CA GLN A 16 13.93 12.64 4.83
C GLN A 16 15.33 12.57 4.24
N TRP A 17 16.17 11.63 4.71
CA TRP A 17 17.52 11.45 4.18
C TRP A 17 17.50 11.18 2.67
N ILE A 18 16.63 10.30 2.18
CA ILE A 18 16.47 10.02 0.75
C ILE A 18 16.12 11.28 -0.04
N ARG A 19 15.16 12.07 0.44
CA ARG A 19 14.70 13.29 -0.23
C ARG A 19 15.75 14.40 -0.25
N ASN A 20 16.63 14.42 0.76
CA ASN A 20 17.69 15.42 0.87
C ASN A 20 18.96 15.05 0.10
N ASN A 21 19.23 13.75 -0.10
CA ASN A 21 20.51 13.28 -0.63
C ASN A 21 20.44 12.68 -2.03
N LEU A 22 19.26 12.24 -2.50
CA LEU A 22 19.11 11.67 -3.83
C LEU A 22 18.55 12.67 -4.84
N PRO A 23 18.82 12.48 -6.15
CA PRO A 23 18.17 13.25 -7.21
C PRO A 23 16.64 13.17 -7.13
N ASP A 24 15.95 14.20 -7.60
CA ASP A 24 14.49 14.18 -7.72
C ASP A 24 14.04 13.76 -9.13
N SER A 25 12.73 13.85 -9.36
CA SER A 25 12.12 13.47 -10.63
C SER A 25 12.56 14.31 -11.83
N SER A 26 13.05 15.54 -11.62
CA SER A 26 13.62 16.36 -12.71
C SER A 26 14.90 15.75 -13.30
N LYS A 27 15.58 14.91 -12.50
CA LYS A 27 16.77 14.14 -12.90
C LYS A 27 16.45 12.66 -13.16
N GLY A 28 15.17 12.30 -13.21
CA GLY A 28 14.69 10.96 -13.58
C GLY A 28 14.48 9.98 -12.42
N LEU A 29 14.74 10.36 -11.17
CA LEU A 29 14.50 9.48 -10.02
C LEU A 29 13.12 9.74 -9.41
N MET A 30 12.28 8.70 -9.36
CA MET A 30 10.99 8.74 -8.66
C MET A 30 11.08 7.97 -7.36
N VAL A 31 10.64 8.59 -6.26
CA VAL A 31 10.64 7.98 -4.93
C VAL A 31 9.23 8.05 -4.34
N SER A 32 8.70 6.91 -3.92
CA SER A 32 7.49 6.81 -3.10
C SER A 32 7.69 5.77 -2.02
N ASP A 33 7.18 6.07 -0.84
CA ASP A 33 6.92 5.05 0.18
C ASP A 33 5.73 4.18 -0.29
N LEU A 34 5.71 2.92 0.13
CA LEU A 34 4.58 1.99 -0.01
C LEU A 34 4.24 1.48 1.38
N ASP A 35 3.01 1.66 1.85
CA ASP A 35 2.68 1.37 3.26
C ASP A 35 2.74 -0.14 3.58
N PHE A 36 2.23 -1.02 2.71
CA PHE A 36 2.24 -2.46 2.94
C PHE A 36 2.50 -3.29 1.68
N ILE A 37 3.23 -4.40 1.89
CA ILE A 37 3.29 -5.54 0.97
C ILE A 37 2.76 -6.73 1.75
N LEU A 38 1.62 -7.27 1.32
CA LEU A 38 0.99 -8.42 1.95
C LEU A 38 1.35 -9.67 1.16
N GLN A 39 1.95 -10.64 1.84
CA GLN A 39 2.35 -11.90 1.24
C GLN A 39 1.85 -13.05 2.11
N ASN A 40 1.21 -14.03 1.48
CA ASN A 40 0.90 -15.31 2.11
C ASN A 40 1.63 -16.42 1.36
N TYR A 41 2.66 -16.98 1.98
CA TYR A 41 3.48 -18.03 1.37
C TYR A 41 2.78 -19.40 1.31
N LYS A 42 1.76 -19.62 2.14
CA LYS A 42 0.99 -20.88 2.14
C LYS A 42 0.03 -20.93 0.96
N THR A 43 -0.70 -19.83 0.74
CA THR A 43 -1.67 -19.69 -0.35
C THR A 43 -1.06 -19.13 -1.63
N LYS A 44 0.23 -18.76 -1.58
CA LYS A 44 1.00 -18.21 -2.70
C LYS A 44 0.41 -16.91 -3.25
N VAL A 45 -0.04 -16.03 -2.35
CA VAL A 45 -0.67 -14.76 -2.69
C VAL A 45 0.24 -13.56 -2.39
N LEU A 46 0.24 -12.56 -3.27
CA LEU A 46 0.92 -11.28 -3.09
C LEU A 46 -0.03 -10.11 -3.39
N MET A 47 0.03 -9.06 -2.58
CA MET A 47 -0.74 -7.83 -2.75
C MET A 47 0.11 -6.62 -2.33
N LEU A 48 -0.01 -5.50 -3.04
CA LEU A 48 0.52 -4.21 -2.59
C LEU A 48 -0.63 -3.33 -2.08
N LEU A 49 -0.38 -2.58 -1.01
CA LEU A 49 -1.39 -1.77 -0.37
C LEU A 49 -0.83 -0.42 0.07
N GLU A 50 -1.50 0.66 -0.33
CA GLU A 50 -1.20 2.03 0.07
C GLU A 50 -2.37 2.61 0.87
N ILE A 51 -2.08 3.36 1.92
CA ILE A 51 -3.06 4.02 2.76
C ILE A 51 -3.04 5.53 2.52
N LYS A 52 -4.23 6.12 2.45
CA LYS A 52 -4.44 7.56 2.46
C LYS A 52 -5.40 7.95 3.57
N THR A 53 -5.13 9.06 4.21
CA THR A 53 -5.98 9.66 5.26
C THR A 53 -6.41 11.06 4.83
N ARG A 54 -7.37 11.64 5.54
CA ARG A 54 -7.91 12.99 5.30
C ARG A 54 -8.47 13.14 3.89
N ASN A 55 -9.11 12.07 3.41
CA ASN A 55 -9.64 11.93 2.06
C ASN A 55 -8.60 12.25 0.95
N ALA A 56 -7.32 12.09 1.27
CA ALA A 56 -6.25 12.42 0.33
C ALA A 56 -6.29 11.48 -0.87
N GLU A 57 -6.15 12.08 -2.05
CA GLU A 57 -6.03 11.33 -3.29
C GLU A 57 -4.58 10.95 -3.57
N LEU A 58 -4.42 9.83 -4.27
CA LEU A 58 -3.10 9.38 -4.71
C LEU A 58 -2.60 10.33 -5.81
N LYS A 59 -1.41 10.92 -5.62
CA LYS A 59 -0.86 11.91 -6.57
C LYS A 59 -0.67 11.28 -7.95
N THR A 60 -0.88 12.06 -9.02
CA THR A 60 -0.81 11.55 -10.41
C THR A 60 0.50 10.79 -10.71
N TRP A 61 1.64 11.29 -10.22
CA TRP A 61 2.92 10.64 -10.40
C TRP A 61 3.04 9.33 -9.61
N GLN A 62 2.49 9.27 -8.39
CA GLN A 62 2.43 8.02 -7.60
C GLN A 62 1.53 7.00 -8.29
N LYS A 63 0.37 7.42 -8.82
CA LYS A 63 -0.53 6.56 -9.63
C LYS A 63 0.22 5.96 -10.82
N SER A 64 1.02 6.77 -11.52
CA SER A 64 1.86 6.31 -12.64
C SER A 64 2.93 5.31 -12.19
N LEU A 65 3.65 5.60 -11.10
CA LEU A 65 4.68 4.73 -10.53
C LEU A 65 4.10 3.39 -10.10
N PHE A 66 3.05 3.38 -9.29
CA PHE A 66 2.45 2.15 -8.78
C PHE A 66 1.76 1.32 -9.87
N LYS A 67 1.17 1.96 -10.90
CA LYS A 67 0.67 1.24 -12.07
C LYS A 67 1.79 0.50 -12.83
N LYS A 68 2.96 1.12 -12.98
CA LYS A 68 4.14 0.47 -13.58
C LYS A 68 4.64 -0.68 -12.71
N LEU A 69 4.78 -0.44 -11.41
CA LEU A 69 5.22 -1.46 -10.43
C LEU A 69 4.30 -2.67 -10.43
N SER A 70 2.99 -2.44 -10.33
CA SER A 70 1.97 -3.50 -10.36
C SER A 70 2.05 -4.32 -11.65
N ARG A 71 2.21 -3.67 -12.80
CA ARG A 71 2.43 -4.37 -14.08
C ARG A 71 3.72 -5.19 -14.09
N TRP A 72 4.82 -4.65 -13.56
CA TRP A 72 6.10 -5.38 -13.52
C TRP A 72 6.01 -6.63 -12.65
N ILE A 73 5.40 -6.52 -11.48
CA ILE A 73 5.16 -7.67 -10.59
C ILE A 73 4.27 -8.69 -11.29
N LYS A 74 3.12 -8.27 -11.84
CA LYS A 74 2.20 -9.17 -12.55
C LYS A 74 2.90 -9.98 -13.65
N ASN A 75 3.85 -9.37 -14.35
CA ASN A 75 4.56 -10.01 -15.46
C ASN A 75 5.76 -10.86 -15.04
N GLY A 76 6.29 -10.64 -13.83
CA GLY A 76 7.53 -11.26 -13.35
C GLY A 76 7.39 -12.15 -12.12
N ILE A 77 6.19 -12.24 -11.53
CA ILE A 77 5.93 -13.11 -10.39
C ILE A 77 6.04 -14.59 -10.78
N ASP A 78 6.47 -15.41 -9.82
CA ASP A 78 6.57 -16.87 -9.98
C ASP A 78 5.23 -17.48 -10.41
N LYS A 79 5.29 -18.54 -11.23
CA LYS A 79 4.10 -19.13 -11.88
C LYS A 79 3.08 -19.72 -10.90
N ASP A 80 3.53 -20.18 -9.74
CA ASP A 80 2.65 -20.74 -8.69
C ASP A 80 2.04 -19.66 -7.79
N TRP A 81 2.37 -18.39 -8.01
CA TRP A 81 1.88 -17.28 -7.21
C TRP A 81 0.78 -16.48 -7.91
N ASN A 82 -0.15 -15.99 -7.09
CA ASN A 82 -1.24 -15.11 -7.51
C ASN A 82 -0.99 -13.69 -6.99
N TYR A 83 -0.72 -12.77 -7.92
CA TYR A 83 -0.63 -11.34 -7.60
C TYR A 83 -2.00 -10.67 -7.72
N LEU A 84 -2.54 -10.21 -6.59
CA LEU A 84 -3.88 -9.62 -6.50
C LEU A 84 -3.93 -8.17 -6.96
N GLY A 85 -2.78 -7.52 -7.11
CA GLY A 85 -2.70 -6.15 -7.61
C GLY A 85 -2.22 -5.15 -6.57
N PHE A 86 -2.44 -3.88 -6.89
CA PHE A 86 -2.15 -2.73 -6.05
C PHE A 86 -3.48 -2.09 -5.65
N HIS A 87 -3.74 -2.00 -4.35
CA HIS A 87 -4.98 -1.48 -3.80
C HIS A 87 -4.73 -0.24 -2.94
N ILE A 88 -5.75 0.59 -2.83
CA ILE A 88 -5.70 1.81 -2.02
C ILE A 88 -6.79 1.72 -0.96
N ILE A 89 -6.39 1.83 0.32
CA ILE A 89 -7.30 2.13 1.41
C ILE A 89 -7.28 3.64 1.63
N LYS A 90 -8.45 4.26 1.62
CA LYS A 90 -8.60 5.68 1.90
C LYS A 90 -9.52 5.86 3.11
N PHE A 91 -9.08 6.65 4.08
CA PHE A 91 -9.88 7.13 5.19
C PHE A 91 -10.32 8.57 4.96
N GLU A 92 -11.55 8.87 5.34
CA GLU A 92 -12.12 10.22 5.27
C GLU A 92 -11.34 11.16 6.18
N ASN A 93 -11.06 10.72 7.41
CA ASN A 93 -10.22 11.40 8.38
C ASN A 93 -9.01 10.54 8.70
N THR A 94 -8.88 9.94 9.88
CA THR A 94 -7.66 9.22 10.26
C THR A 94 -7.81 7.72 10.32
N PHE A 95 -8.99 7.22 10.70
CA PHE A 95 -9.23 5.80 10.92
C PHE A 95 -10.73 5.44 10.82
N PHE A 96 -11.10 4.21 11.19
CA PHE A 96 -12.50 3.74 11.10
C PHE A 96 -13.46 4.44 12.07
N ASN A 97 -12.95 4.97 13.18
CA ASN A 97 -13.78 5.58 14.24
C ASN A 97 -14.08 7.07 14.00
N ASP A 98 -13.52 7.69 12.96
CA ASP A 98 -13.65 9.12 12.70
C ASP A 98 -14.08 9.45 11.27
N GLY A 99 -14.61 8.50 10.49
CA GLY A 99 -15.19 8.77 9.17
C GLY A 99 -15.33 7.52 8.31
N LYS A 100 -15.66 7.71 7.03
CA LYS A 100 -15.77 6.60 6.06
C LYS A 100 -14.40 6.04 5.67
N CYS A 101 -14.41 4.77 5.28
CA CYS A 101 -13.28 4.07 4.68
C CYS A 101 -13.66 3.60 3.27
N TRP A 102 -12.71 3.62 2.35
CA TRP A 102 -12.86 3.11 0.99
C TRP A 102 -11.72 2.17 0.62
N LEU A 103 -12.04 1.07 -0.05
CA LEU A 103 -11.10 0.21 -0.77
C LEU A 103 -11.32 0.44 -2.27
N ASP A 104 -10.29 0.93 -2.97
CA ASP A 104 -10.35 1.24 -4.42
C ASP A 104 -11.59 2.09 -4.82
N ASN A 105 -11.90 3.10 -4.00
CA ASN A 105 -13.06 4.00 -4.13
C ASN A 105 -14.43 3.37 -3.83
N LYS A 106 -14.50 2.11 -3.37
CA LYS A 106 -15.73 1.51 -2.85
C LYS A 106 -15.76 1.67 -1.34
N VAL A 107 -16.86 2.20 -0.79
CA VAL A 107 -17.04 2.32 0.66
C VAL A 107 -17.01 0.92 1.29
N VAL A 108 -16.26 0.76 2.37
CA VAL A 108 -16.16 -0.48 3.15
C VAL A 108 -16.19 -0.17 4.64
N SER A 109 -16.82 -1.03 5.42
CA SER A 109 -16.75 -1.05 6.88
C SER A 109 -15.46 -1.71 7.37
N GLU A 110 -15.14 -1.57 8.66
CA GLU A 110 -14.00 -2.24 9.27
C GLU A 110 -14.11 -3.77 9.17
N SER A 111 -15.30 -4.32 9.42
CA SER A 111 -15.56 -5.77 9.28
C SER A 111 -15.40 -6.23 7.84
N GLU A 112 -15.97 -5.52 6.86
CA GLU A 112 -15.84 -5.91 5.44
C GLU A 112 -14.38 -5.84 4.99
N LEU A 113 -13.64 -4.80 5.39
CA LEU A 113 -12.22 -4.71 5.03
C LEU A 113 -11.41 -5.82 5.70
N LYS A 114 -11.71 -6.16 6.96
CA LYS A 114 -11.09 -7.30 7.64
C LYS A 114 -11.38 -8.61 6.92
N ASP A 115 -12.61 -8.84 6.49
CA ASP A 115 -12.99 -10.05 5.77
C ASP A 115 -12.31 -10.14 4.40
N ILE A 116 -12.28 -9.02 3.66
CA ILE A 116 -11.56 -8.92 2.38
C ILE A 116 -10.08 -9.24 2.58
N LEU A 117 -9.43 -8.59 3.56
CA LEU A 117 -8.00 -8.79 3.82
C LEU A 117 -7.70 -10.19 4.37
N SER A 118 -8.60 -10.79 5.15
CA SER A 118 -8.44 -12.13 5.74
C SER A 118 -8.69 -13.23 4.71
N ALA A 119 -9.61 -13.04 3.76
CA ALA A 119 -9.81 -13.96 2.64
C ALA A 119 -8.55 -14.11 1.76
N PHE A 120 -7.58 -13.20 1.87
CA PHE A 120 -6.27 -13.34 1.23
C PHE A 120 -5.24 -14.12 2.07
N LEU A 121 -5.53 -14.32 3.36
CA LEU A 121 -4.64 -14.92 4.36
C LEU A 121 -4.99 -16.38 4.70
N GLU A 122 -6.17 -16.86 4.28
CA GLU A 122 -6.63 -18.25 4.40
C GLU A 122 -6.36 -19.06 3.13
#